data_AF-A0A966BPD1-F1
#
_entry.id   AF-A0A966BPD1-F1
#
_cell.length_a   1.000
_cell.length_b   1.000
_cell.length_c   1.000
_cell.angle_alpha   90.00
_cell.angle_beta   90.00
_cell.angle_gamma   90.00
#
_symmetry.space_group_name_H-M   'P 1'
#
loop_
_entity.id
_entity.type
_entity.pdbx_description
1 polymer ?
#
loop_
_entity_poly.entity_id
_entity_poly.type
_entity_poly.pdbx_seq_one_letter_code
_entity_poly.pdbx_strand_id
1 'polypeptide(L)'
;MTSAVLLMSIAWSGDSIAQQTSSTMPTPDTDRASCTEIDWHRDLVREYPWVGDACQEAIIVNGQKWARFEAEFQQFNRDGTITSNFRDARGRSLGSVKLQPGSDQRVLLDGRATRFSDLRRGQVLNFYAPEGLYAFAMEPGATPAEQVQIVRQPTAPAREEAPRQLAQAPAATTSRQRALPATAGPLPLFALGGLLSLLGGIGLTTRRRFQTPNA
;
A
#
# COMPACT_ATOMS: atom_id res chain seq x y z
N MET A 1 -37.00 6.04 -84.60
CA MET A 1 -37.14 4.68 -85.13
C MET A 1 -36.94 3.71 -83.97
N THR A 2 -37.93 2.83 -83.78
CA THR A 2 -37.87 1.49 -83.14
C THR A 2 -37.40 1.33 -81.69
N SER A 3 -38.41 1.27 -80.82
CA SER A 3 -38.67 0.27 -79.76
C SER A 3 -37.74 -0.95 -79.66
N ALA A 4 -37.42 -1.35 -78.42
CA ALA A 4 -37.63 -2.72 -77.93
C ALA A 4 -37.56 -2.76 -76.39
N VAL A 5 -38.72 -3.00 -75.78
CA VAL A 5 -38.93 -3.35 -74.38
C VAL A 5 -38.61 -4.83 -74.20
N LEU A 6 -37.92 -5.22 -73.13
CA LEU A 6 -37.99 -6.58 -72.61
C LEU A 6 -37.89 -6.56 -71.07
N LEU A 7 -39.05 -6.81 -70.47
CA LEU A 7 -39.26 -7.10 -69.06
C LEU A 7 -38.79 -8.53 -68.77
N MET A 8 -37.95 -8.71 -67.75
CA MET A 8 -37.84 -9.97 -67.03
C MET A 8 -37.84 -9.69 -65.54
N SER A 9 -39.01 -9.89 -64.95
CA SER A 9 -39.24 -10.07 -63.53
C SER A 9 -38.68 -11.41 -63.08
N ILE A 10 -37.76 -11.40 -62.12
CA ILE A 10 -37.43 -12.59 -61.33
C ILE A 10 -37.64 -12.23 -59.86
N ALA A 11 -38.68 -12.82 -59.27
CA ALA A 11 -38.92 -12.88 -57.85
C ALA A 11 -38.09 -14.03 -57.26
N TRP A 12 -37.30 -13.78 -56.23
CA TRP A 12 -36.81 -14.82 -55.31
C TRP A 12 -37.04 -14.41 -53.86
N SER A 13 -37.63 -15.37 -53.18
CA SER A 13 -38.06 -15.45 -51.79
C SER A 13 -36.91 -15.26 -50.82
N GLY A 14 -37.26 -14.83 -49.60
CA GLY A 14 -36.32 -14.59 -48.52
C GLY A 14 -35.55 -15.82 -48.06
N ASP A 15 -34.38 -15.53 -47.52
CA ASP A 15 -33.85 -16.06 -46.27
C ASP A 15 -32.70 -15.11 -45.87
N SER A 16 -33.02 -14.07 -45.11
CA SER A 16 -32.00 -13.23 -44.48
C SER A 16 -31.43 -14.02 -43.30
N ILE A 17 -30.52 -14.96 -43.59
CA ILE A 17 -29.60 -15.48 -42.58
C ILE A 17 -28.71 -14.29 -42.19
N ALA A 18 -29.10 -13.58 -41.13
CA ALA A 18 -28.19 -12.73 -40.40
C ALA A 18 -27.13 -13.65 -39.79
N GLN A 19 -26.04 -13.88 -40.52
CA GLN A 19 -24.80 -14.37 -39.93
C GLN A 19 -24.39 -13.34 -38.88
N GLN A 20 -24.72 -13.62 -37.62
CA GLN A 20 -24.01 -13.07 -36.48
C GLN A 20 -22.60 -13.63 -36.54
N THR A 21 -21.77 -13.06 -37.41
CA THR A 21 -20.33 -13.11 -37.24
C THR A 21 -20.07 -12.32 -35.96
N SER A 22 -19.99 -13.05 -34.85
CA SER A 22 -19.32 -12.59 -33.65
C SER A 22 -17.88 -12.29 -34.05
N SER A 23 -17.64 -11.11 -34.59
CA SER A 23 -16.31 -10.54 -34.72
C SER A 23 -15.86 -10.24 -33.30
N THR A 24 -15.41 -11.28 -32.61
CA THR A 24 -14.45 -11.15 -31.51
C THR A 24 -13.26 -10.44 -32.14
N MET A 25 -13.24 -9.11 -32.00
CA MET A 25 -12.07 -8.33 -32.36
C MET A 25 -10.86 -8.97 -31.65
N PRO A 26 -9.77 -9.29 -32.37
CA PRO A 26 -8.53 -9.68 -31.73
C PRO A 26 -8.11 -8.52 -30.82
N THR A 27 -8.23 -8.72 -29.51
CA THR A 27 -7.62 -7.82 -28.55
C THR A 27 -6.12 -7.85 -28.84
N PRO A 28 -5.44 -6.71 -29.03
CA PRO A 28 -4.01 -6.70 -29.31
C PRO A 28 -3.29 -7.41 -28.17
N ASP A 29 -2.59 -8.48 -28.54
CA ASP A 29 -1.73 -9.27 -27.68
C ASP A 29 -0.49 -8.42 -27.39
N THR A 30 -0.59 -7.50 -26.43
CA THR A 30 0.58 -7.18 -25.64
C THR A 30 0.86 -8.44 -24.84
N ASP A 31 1.98 -9.11 -25.10
CA ASP A 31 2.34 -10.42 -24.51
C ASP A 31 2.08 -10.45 -22.99
N ARG A 32 0.88 -10.87 -22.61
CA ARG A 32 0.39 -10.87 -21.23
C ARG A 32 0.73 -12.22 -20.62
N ALA A 33 1.56 -12.20 -19.59
CA ALA A 33 1.74 -13.35 -18.72
C ALA A 33 0.76 -13.27 -17.54
N SER A 34 0.56 -14.38 -16.83
CA SER A 34 -0.16 -14.34 -15.56
C SER A 34 0.78 -14.04 -14.40
N CYS A 35 0.33 -13.26 -13.41
CA CYS A 35 1.05 -13.08 -12.14
C CYS A 35 1.34 -14.42 -11.42
N THR A 36 0.53 -15.45 -11.68
CA THR A 36 0.73 -16.80 -11.13
C THR A 36 1.86 -17.58 -11.81
N GLU A 37 2.30 -17.13 -12.98
CA GLU A 37 3.34 -17.77 -13.80
C GLU A 37 4.72 -17.14 -13.62
N ILE A 38 4.81 -16.08 -12.82
CA ILE A 38 6.08 -15.45 -12.49
C ILE A 38 6.86 -16.34 -11.53
N ASP A 39 8.06 -16.75 -11.93
CA ASP A 39 9.04 -17.35 -11.02
C ASP A 39 9.67 -16.27 -10.13
N TRP A 40 9.16 -16.15 -8.91
CA TRP A 40 9.61 -15.13 -7.97
C TRP A 40 10.96 -15.47 -7.34
N HIS A 41 11.85 -14.48 -7.23
CA HIS A 41 13.09 -14.67 -6.48
C HIS A 41 12.80 -15.09 -5.03
N ARG A 42 13.46 -16.15 -4.56
CA ARG A 42 13.21 -16.78 -3.24
C ARG A 42 13.27 -15.78 -2.08
N ASP A 43 14.25 -14.87 -2.09
CA ASP A 43 14.38 -13.84 -1.04
C ASP A 43 13.22 -12.85 -1.06
N LEU A 44 12.66 -12.54 -2.24
CA LEU A 44 11.56 -11.59 -2.39
C LEU A 44 10.30 -12.13 -1.74
N VAL A 45 9.94 -13.38 -2.03
CA VAL A 45 8.78 -14.04 -1.42
C VAL A 45 8.97 -14.27 0.07
N ARG A 46 10.19 -14.61 0.52
CA ARG A 46 10.48 -14.81 1.94
C ARG A 46 10.29 -13.53 2.75
N GLU A 47 10.78 -12.40 2.25
CA GLU A 47 10.73 -11.11 2.95
C GLU A 47 9.40 -10.38 2.73
N TYR A 48 8.77 -10.59 1.58
CA TYR A 48 7.49 -9.99 1.20
C TYR A 48 6.52 -11.09 0.69
N PRO A 49 5.91 -11.89 1.60
CA PRO A 49 5.01 -12.98 1.21
C PRO A 49 3.77 -12.52 0.42
N TRP A 50 3.41 -11.25 0.55
CA TRP A 50 2.29 -10.61 -0.15
C TRP A 50 2.61 -10.24 -1.62
N VAL A 51 3.84 -10.45 -2.10
CA VAL A 51 4.27 -10.00 -3.43
C VAL A 51 3.40 -10.57 -4.57
N GLY A 52 2.99 -11.84 -4.47
CA GLY A 52 2.09 -12.44 -5.46
C GLY A 52 0.73 -11.74 -5.51
N ASP A 53 0.17 -11.40 -4.34
CA ASP A 53 -1.13 -10.71 -4.23
C ASP A 53 -1.07 -9.23 -4.65
N ALA A 54 0.11 -8.62 -4.60
CA ALA A 54 0.34 -7.23 -5.03
C ALA A 54 0.55 -7.09 -6.54
N CYS A 55 0.80 -8.19 -7.24
CA CYS A 55 0.99 -8.20 -8.69
C CYS A 55 -0.31 -7.81 -9.38
N GLN A 56 -0.26 -6.75 -10.18
CA GLN A 56 -1.41 -6.19 -10.90
C GLN A 56 -1.58 -6.85 -12.27
N GLU A 57 -0.45 -7.10 -12.94
CA GLU A 57 -0.37 -7.76 -14.24
C GLU A 57 1.05 -8.30 -14.42
N ALA A 58 1.20 -9.26 -15.31
CA ALA A 58 2.50 -9.68 -15.81
C ALA A 58 2.57 -9.48 -17.33
N ILE A 59 3.71 -9.01 -17.79
CA ILE A 59 3.98 -8.69 -19.19
C ILE A 59 5.29 -9.32 -19.62
N ILE A 60 5.45 -9.62 -20.90
CA ILE A 60 6.70 -10.11 -21.46
C ILE A 60 7.37 -8.97 -22.22
N VAL A 61 8.64 -8.69 -21.89
CA VAL A 61 9.47 -7.70 -22.57
C VAL A 61 10.79 -8.36 -22.94
N ASN A 62 11.13 -8.37 -24.23
CA ASN A 62 12.33 -9.02 -24.75
C ASN A 62 12.47 -10.51 -24.34
N GLY A 63 11.35 -11.23 -24.28
CA GLY A 63 11.31 -12.64 -23.88
C GLY A 63 11.45 -12.90 -22.37
N GLN A 64 11.55 -11.84 -21.55
CA GLN A 64 11.58 -11.94 -20.09
C GLN A 64 10.23 -11.52 -19.51
N LYS A 65 9.72 -12.25 -18.51
CA LYS A 65 8.51 -11.84 -17.79
C LYS A 65 8.83 -10.76 -16.76
N TRP A 66 7.91 -9.80 -16.63
CA TRP A 66 7.94 -8.71 -15.67
C TRP A 66 6.58 -8.59 -15.00
N ALA A 67 6.57 -8.51 -13.67
CA ALA A 67 5.36 -8.24 -12.92
C ALA A 67 5.23 -6.74 -12.65
N ARG A 68 4.09 -6.14 -12.98
CA ARG A 68 3.76 -4.76 -12.60
C ARG A 68 3.10 -4.71 -11.24
N PHE A 69 3.46 -3.70 -10.48
CA PHE A 69 2.94 -3.39 -9.16
C PHE A 69 2.51 -1.95 -9.10
N GLU A 70 1.50 -1.70 -8.27
CA GLU A 70 1.12 -0.35 -7.86
C GLU A 70 1.51 -0.14 -6.40
N ALA A 71 2.20 0.96 -6.14
CA ALA A 71 2.56 1.33 -4.78
C ALA A 71 2.34 2.82 -4.55
N GLU A 72 1.81 3.14 -3.38
CA GLU A 72 1.64 4.50 -2.90
C GLU A 72 2.95 5.00 -2.29
N PHE A 73 3.46 6.10 -2.81
CA PHE A 73 4.60 6.79 -2.24
C PHE A 73 4.24 7.33 -0.84
N GLN A 74 5.03 6.96 0.17
CA GLN A 74 4.82 7.41 1.55
C GLN A 74 5.78 8.55 1.92
N GLN A 75 7.07 8.38 1.61
CA GLN A 75 8.11 9.29 2.07
C GLN A 75 9.41 9.14 1.28
N PHE A 76 10.08 10.27 1.05
CA PHE A 76 11.51 10.35 0.68
C PHE A 76 12.33 10.54 1.97
N ASN A 77 13.26 9.63 2.22
CA ASN A 77 14.08 9.62 3.42
C ASN A 77 15.36 10.42 3.22
N ARG A 78 15.98 10.87 4.32
CA ARG A 78 17.21 11.68 4.28
C ARG A 78 18.43 10.92 3.74
N ASP A 79 18.40 9.59 3.79
CA ASP A 79 19.43 8.71 3.25
C ASP A 79 19.28 8.48 1.73
N GLY A 80 18.32 9.15 1.08
CA GLY A 80 18.07 9.03 -0.35
C GLY A 80 17.18 7.84 -0.74
N THR A 81 16.71 7.06 0.25
CA THR A 81 15.75 5.97 0.01
C THR A 81 14.32 6.50 -0.04
N ILE A 82 13.41 5.71 -0.59
CA ILE A 82 11.97 5.94 -0.53
C ILE A 82 11.28 4.81 0.23
N THR A 83 10.18 5.13 0.87
CA THR A 83 9.24 4.14 1.42
C THR A 83 8.00 4.15 0.56
N SER A 84 7.65 2.99 -0.01
CA SER A 84 6.48 2.81 -0.87
C SER A 84 5.59 1.71 -0.31
N ASN A 85 4.28 1.93 -0.31
CA ASN A 85 3.28 1.02 0.20
C ASN A 85 2.54 0.32 -0.94
N PHE A 86 2.82 -0.96 -1.13
CA PHE A 86 2.31 -1.77 -2.24
C PHE A 86 0.86 -2.19 -2.00
N ARG A 87 0.09 -2.29 -3.08
CA ARG A 87 -1.35 -2.52 -3.05
C ARG A 87 -1.76 -3.71 -3.90
N ASP A 88 -2.87 -4.34 -3.52
CA ASP A 88 -3.55 -5.34 -4.35
C ASP A 88 -4.40 -4.69 -5.46
N ALA A 89 -5.00 -5.51 -6.32
CA ALA A 89 -5.88 -5.05 -7.42
C ALA A 89 -7.17 -4.33 -6.95
N ARG A 90 -7.48 -4.37 -5.65
CA ARG A 90 -8.59 -3.64 -5.03
C ARG A 90 -8.13 -2.35 -4.35
N GLY A 91 -6.86 -1.99 -4.51
CA GLY A 91 -6.24 -0.81 -3.89
C GLY A 91 -5.96 -0.97 -2.40
N ARG A 92 -6.11 -2.16 -1.82
CA ARG A 92 -5.81 -2.39 -0.40
C ARG A 92 -4.30 -2.45 -0.20
N SER A 93 -3.83 -1.75 0.82
CA SER A 93 -2.44 -1.80 1.29
C SER A 93 -2.07 -3.21 1.76
N LEU A 94 -1.00 -3.78 1.21
CA LEU A 94 -0.48 -5.10 1.60
C LEU A 94 0.80 -5.00 2.44
N GLY A 95 1.69 -4.07 2.12
CA GLY A 95 2.95 -3.91 2.84
C GLY A 95 3.82 -2.80 2.28
N SER A 96 4.76 -2.34 3.09
CA SER A 96 5.69 -1.28 2.71
C SER A 96 7.09 -1.82 2.44
N VAL A 97 7.75 -1.27 1.42
CA VAL A 97 9.11 -1.61 1.02
C VAL A 97 9.96 -0.34 1.03
N LYS A 98 11.18 -0.47 1.56
CA LYS A 98 12.19 0.58 1.50
C LYS A 98 13.06 0.34 0.26
N LEU A 99 13.08 1.32 -0.63
CA LEU A 99 13.71 1.23 -1.94
C LEU A 99 14.78 2.31 -2.08
N GLN A 100 15.86 2.01 -2.78
CA GLN A 100 16.95 2.94 -3.08
C GLN A 100 16.96 3.20 -4.60
N PRO A 101 16.36 4.31 -5.05
CA PRO A 101 16.52 4.75 -6.44
C PRO A 101 17.97 5.16 -6.72
N GLY A 102 18.35 5.13 -7.99
CA GLY A 102 19.57 5.79 -8.45
C GLY A 102 19.51 7.31 -8.24
N SER A 103 20.66 7.97 -8.09
CA SER A 103 20.74 9.42 -7.75
C SER A 103 19.98 10.32 -8.73
N ASP A 104 19.99 9.97 -10.01
CA ASP A 104 19.35 10.73 -11.09
C ASP A 104 18.13 10.02 -11.68
N GLN A 105 17.71 8.92 -11.05
CA GLN A 105 16.56 8.17 -11.51
C GLN A 105 15.27 8.97 -11.32
N ARG A 106 14.40 8.92 -12.32
CA ARG A 106 13.12 9.63 -12.33
C ARG A 106 12.00 8.62 -12.51
N VAL A 107 10.83 8.97 -11.99
CA VAL A 107 9.60 8.22 -12.23
C VAL A 107 8.74 8.98 -13.22
N LEU A 108 8.08 8.24 -14.12
CA LEU A 108 7.06 8.81 -14.97
C LEU A 108 5.74 8.89 -14.19
N LEU A 109 5.31 10.11 -13.87
CA LEU A 109 4.02 10.38 -13.24
C LEU A 109 3.19 11.24 -14.20
N ASP A 110 2.02 10.74 -14.61
CA ASP A 110 1.14 11.41 -15.57
C ASP A 110 1.85 11.81 -16.88
N GLY A 111 2.74 10.95 -17.37
CA GLY A 111 3.54 11.20 -18.58
C GLY A 111 4.69 12.21 -18.40
N ARG A 112 5.02 12.61 -17.17
CA ARG A 112 6.11 13.55 -16.87
C ARG A 112 7.18 12.92 -15.98
N ALA A 113 8.45 13.11 -16.37
CA ALA A 113 9.59 12.62 -15.61
C ALA A 113 9.83 13.45 -14.33
N THR A 114 9.48 12.88 -13.19
CA THR A 114 9.50 13.52 -11.86
C THR A 114 10.61 12.92 -11.00
N ARG A 115 11.33 13.76 -10.24
CA ARG A 115 12.34 13.26 -9.29
C ARG A 115 11.65 12.66 -8.07
N PHE A 116 12.26 11.66 -7.45
CA PHE A 116 11.73 11.06 -6.22
C PHE A 116 11.61 12.05 -5.05
N SER A 117 12.49 13.07 -5.00
CA SER A 117 12.43 14.14 -4.01
C SER A 117 11.20 15.04 -4.13
N ASP A 118 10.62 15.11 -5.33
CA ASP A 118 9.52 16.02 -5.65
C ASP A 118 8.15 15.33 -5.50
N LEU A 119 8.16 14.02 -5.22
CA LEU A 119 6.95 13.23 -5.02
C LEU A 119 6.24 13.64 -3.74
N ARG A 120 4.92 13.64 -3.82
CA ARG A 120 4.02 13.90 -2.71
C ARG A 120 3.47 12.59 -2.18
N ARG A 121 3.32 12.50 -0.86
CA ARG A 121 2.65 11.36 -0.23
C ARG A 121 1.28 11.12 -0.87
N GLY A 122 0.95 9.85 -1.11
CA GLY A 122 -0.31 9.45 -1.71
C GLY A 122 -0.26 9.25 -3.23
N GLN A 123 0.81 9.69 -3.90
CA GLN A 123 0.99 9.45 -5.33
C GLN A 123 1.21 7.95 -5.58
N VAL A 124 0.48 7.40 -6.54
CA VAL A 124 0.62 6.00 -6.95
C VAL A 124 1.68 5.91 -8.04
N LEU A 125 2.65 5.02 -7.83
CA LEU A 125 3.74 4.76 -8.75
C LEU A 125 3.60 3.34 -9.29
N ASN A 126 4.02 3.15 -10.54
CA ASN A 126 4.18 1.82 -11.12
C ASN A 126 5.60 1.34 -10.88
N PHE A 127 5.73 0.11 -10.40
CA PHE A 127 6.99 -0.61 -10.29
C PHE A 127 6.92 -1.90 -11.09
N TYR A 128 8.04 -2.34 -11.65
CA TYR A 128 8.14 -3.58 -12.40
C TYR A 128 9.23 -4.46 -11.78
N ALA A 129 8.90 -5.71 -11.43
CA ALA A 129 9.88 -6.68 -10.98
C ALA A 129 10.16 -7.68 -12.11
N PRO A 130 11.42 -7.86 -12.52
CA PRO A 130 11.80 -8.93 -13.44
C PRO A 130 11.67 -10.29 -12.77
N GLU A 131 11.23 -11.29 -13.53
CA GLU A 131 11.22 -12.69 -13.09
C GLU A 131 12.62 -13.12 -12.61
N GLY A 132 12.66 -13.83 -11.47
CA GLY A 132 13.90 -14.36 -10.89
C GLY A 132 14.84 -13.32 -10.26
N LEU A 133 14.49 -12.03 -10.19
CA LEU A 133 15.38 -11.00 -9.62
C LEU A 133 14.81 -10.36 -8.35
N TYR A 134 15.72 -9.99 -7.43
CA TYR A 134 15.40 -9.28 -6.19
C TYR A 134 15.57 -7.76 -6.39
N ALA A 135 14.78 -7.18 -7.29
CA ALA A 135 14.83 -5.75 -7.60
C ALA A 135 13.51 -5.27 -8.21
N PHE A 136 13.30 -3.96 -8.20
CA PHE A 136 12.24 -3.31 -8.95
C PHE A 136 12.82 -2.37 -10.00
N ALA A 137 12.01 -1.92 -10.95
CA ALA A 137 12.32 -0.87 -11.91
C ALA A 137 11.09 0.03 -12.10
N MET A 138 11.29 1.22 -12.67
CA MET A 138 10.17 2.13 -12.97
C MET A 138 9.50 1.83 -14.32
N GLU A 139 10.22 1.12 -15.18
CA GLU A 139 9.79 0.73 -16.52
C GLU A 139 10.21 -0.73 -16.76
N PRO A 140 9.42 -1.50 -17.53
CA PRO A 140 9.77 -2.87 -17.86
C PRO A 140 10.90 -2.89 -18.91
N GLY A 141 11.73 -3.94 -18.89
CA GLY A 141 12.90 -4.04 -19.77
C GLY A 141 14.09 -3.17 -19.34
N ALA A 142 14.02 -2.53 -18.17
CA ALA A 142 15.11 -1.76 -17.59
C ALA A 142 16.37 -2.62 -17.39
N THR A 143 17.52 -2.04 -17.70
CA THR A 143 18.82 -2.68 -17.46
C THR A 143 19.13 -2.78 -15.97
N PRO A 144 20.07 -3.63 -15.53
CA PRO A 144 20.45 -3.72 -14.11
C PRO A 144 20.86 -2.39 -13.47
N ALA A 145 21.41 -1.45 -14.24
CA ALA A 145 21.80 -0.13 -13.76
C ALA A 145 20.60 0.81 -13.50
N GLU A 146 19.46 0.54 -14.12
CA GLU A 146 18.21 1.32 -14.00
C GLU A 146 17.25 0.71 -12.96
N GLN A 147 17.68 -0.35 -12.27
CA GLN A 147 16.87 -0.99 -11.23
C GLN A 147 16.94 -0.19 -9.92
N VAL A 148 15.77 -0.07 -9.29
CA VAL A 148 15.59 0.42 -7.93
C VAL A 148 15.88 -0.72 -6.96
N GLN A 149 16.89 -0.54 -6.13
CA GLN A 149 17.36 -1.58 -5.23
C GLN A 149 16.47 -1.68 -3.99
N ILE A 150 16.16 -2.90 -3.56
CA ILE A 150 15.45 -3.12 -2.29
C ILE A 150 16.47 -3.02 -1.16
N VAL A 151 16.24 -2.08 -0.24
CA VAL A 151 17.09 -1.92 0.93
C VAL A 151 16.68 -2.96 1.95
N ARG A 152 17.50 -4.01 2.09
CA ARG A 152 17.34 -4.98 3.19
C ARG A 152 17.40 -4.21 4.50
N GLN A 153 16.29 -4.17 5.21
CA GLN A 153 16.33 -3.77 6.60
C GLN A 153 17.13 -4.85 7.34
N PRO A 154 18.19 -4.50 8.08
CA PRO A 154 18.81 -5.45 8.98
C PRO A 154 17.70 -5.99 9.86
N THR A 155 17.40 -7.29 9.73
CA THR A 155 16.50 -7.96 10.65
C THR A 155 17.11 -7.69 12.02
N ALA A 156 16.40 -6.97 12.89
CA ALA A 156 16.88 -6.76 14.25
C ALA A 156 17.30 -8.14 14.76
N PRO A 157 18.55 -8.30 15.25
CA PRO A 157 19.06 -9.62 15.60
C PRO A 157 18.02 -10.27 16.48
N ALA A 158 17.56 -11.47 16.07
CA ALA A 158 16.63 -12.26 16.83
C ALA A 158 17.10 -12.17 18.27
N ARG A 159 16.29 -11.52 19.13
CA ARG A 159 16.62 -11.35 20.55
C ARG A 159 16.98 -12.74 21.01
N GLU A 160 18.27 -12.99 21.20
CA GLU A 160 18.79 -14.28 21.61
C GLU A 160 17.95 -14.64 22.82
N GLU A 161 17.12 -15.68 22.68
CA GLU A 161 16.28 -16.16 23.75
C GLU A 161 17.26 -16.57 24.83
N ALA A 162 17.53 -15.65 25.75
CA ALA A 162 18.28 -15.92 26.96
C ALA A 162 17.70 -17.22 27.48
N PRO A 163 18.52 -18.27 27.67
CA PRO A 163 18.03 -19.62 27.90
C PRO A 163 16.98 -19.53 29.00
N ARG A 164 15.76 -19.99 28.68
CA ARG A 164 14.71 -20.13 29.70
C ARG A 164 15.27 -21.06 30.75
N GLN A 165 15.86 -20.49 31.80
CA GLN A 165 16.11 -21.20 33.02
C GLN A 165 14.73 -21.68 33.46
N LEU A 166 14.49 -22.98 33.31
CA LEU A 166 13.43 -23.69 33.99
C LEU A 166 13.66 -23.44 35.48
N ALA A 167 13.02 -22.38 35.98
CA ALA A 167 12.97 -22.07 37.39
C ALA A 167 12.23 -23.22 38.06
N GLN A 168 12.98 -24.19 38.56
CA GLN A 168 12.54 -25.01 39.66
C GLN A 168 12.20 -24.04 40.79
N ALA A 169 10.95 -24.06 41.23
CA ALA A 169 10.51 -23.33 42.39
C ALA A 169 11.13 -23.98 43.65
N PRO A 170 11.82 -23.19 44.47
CA PRO A 170 11.59 -23.28 45.89
C PRO A 170 10.76 -22.08 46.35
N ALA A 171 9.71 -22.38 47.09
CA ALA A 171 8.91 -21.39 47.78
C ALA A 171 9.81 -20.57 48.72
N ALA A 172 10.00 -19.30 48.38
CA ALA A 172 10.51 -18.30 49.29
C ALA A 172 9.61 -17.07 49.20
N THR A 173 8.72 -16.96 50.18
CA THR A 173 8.00 -15.74 50.52
C THR A 173 9.01 -14.63 50.80
N THR A 174 9.21 -13.75 49.83
CA THR A 174 9.72 -12.40 50.11
C THR A 174 9.10 -11.44 49.13
N SER A 175 8.09 -10.71 49.60
CA SER A 175 7.55 -9.54 48.93
C SER A 175 8.64 -8.48 48.83
N ARG A 176 9.47 -8.56 47.80
CA ARG A 176 10.34 -7.44 47.43
C ARG A 176 9.45 -6.39 46.78
N GLN A 177 8.96 -5.48 47.61
CA GLN A 177 8.25 -4.27 47.20
C GLN A 177 8.97 -3.66 45.99
N ARG A 178 8.30 -3.66 44.83
CA ARG A 178 8.63 -2.73 43.75
C ARG A 178 8.32 -1.35 44.28
N ALA A 179 9.32 -0.69 44.84
CA ALA A 179 9.33 0.75 44.98
C ALA A 179 9.22 1.33 43.57
N LEU A 180 8.02 1.74 43.19
CA LEU A 180 7.81 2.63 42.05
C LEU A 180 8.61 3.91 42.33
N PRO A 181 9.27 4.51 41.33
CA PRO A 181 9.83 5.84 41.51
C PRO A 181 8.70 6.78 41.92
N ALA A 182 8.89 7.51 43.02
CA ALA A 182 7.95 8.50 43.51
C ALA A 182 7.90 9.68 42.52
N THR A 183 7.11 9.55 41.46
CA THR A 183 6.82 10.64 40.51
C THR A 183 5.43 11.25 40.71
N ALA A 184 4.71 10.84 41.75
CA ALA A 184 3.53 11.56 42.22
C ALA A 184 3.98 12.76 43.07
N GLY A 185 4.45 13.83 42.41
CA GLY A 185 4.55 15.14 43.05
C GLY A 185 3.16 15.60 43.54
N PRO A 186 3.06 16.53 44.51
CA PRO A 186 1.82 16.91 45.20
C PRO A 186 0.75 17.63 44.35
N LEU A 187 0.86 17.57 43.02
CA LEU A 187 -0.07 18.15 42.06
C LEU A 187 -1.53 17.66 42.15
N PRO A 188 -1.88 16.42 42.54
CA PRO A 188 -3.29 16.03 42.60
C PRO A 188 -4.07 16.73 43.74
N LEU A 189 -3.40 17.27 44.76
CA LEU A 189 -4.06 18.01 45.84
C LEU A 189 -4.52 19.41 45.40
N PHE A 190 -3.77 20.09 44.53
CA PHE A 190 -4.16 21.40 44.02
C PHE A 190 -5.35 21.32 43.07
N ALA A 191 -5.44 20.26 42.26
CA ALA A 191 -6.59 20.02 41.39
C ALA A 191 -7.90 19.80 42.17
N LEU A 192 -7.82 19.11 43.32
CA LEU A 192 -8.98 18.84 44.18
C LEU A 192 -9.46 20.11 44.92
N GLY A 193 -8.53 20.96 45.35
CA GLY A 193 -8.86 22.27 45.95
C GLY A 193 -9.60 23.21 44.98
N GLY A 194 -9.16 23.27 43.71
CA GLY A 194 -9.82 24.09 42.69
C GLY A 194 -11.26 23.63 42.41
N LEU A 195 -11.50 22.31 42.34
CA LEU A 195 -12.83 21.76 42.10
C LEU A 195 -13.80 22.05 43.26
N LEU A 196 -13.33 21.98 44.52
CA LEU A 196 -14.14 22.31 45.70
C LEU A 196 -14.52 23.80 45.76
N SER A 197 -13.62 24.72 45.38
CA SER A 197 -13.96 26.15 45.29
C SER A 197 -15.02 26.43 44.22
N LEU A 198 -14.98 25.72 43.09
CA LEU A 198 -15.95 25.90 42.00
C LEU A 198 -17.34 25.42 42.40
N LEU A 199 -17.44 24.27 43.09
CA LEU A 199 -18.70 23.77 43.63
C LEU A 199 -19.28 24.67 44.74
N GLY A 200 -18.43 25.22 45.62
CA GLY A 200 -18.86 26.17 46.64
C GLY A 200 -19.42 27.49 46.07
N GLY A 201 -18.80 28.01 45.01
CA GLY A 201 -19.26 29.22 44.31
C GLY A 201 -20.63 29.06 43.64
N ILE A 202 -20.89 27.89 43.04
CA ILE A 202 -22.19 27.57 42.42
C ILE A 202 -23.30 27.45 43.48
N GLY A 203 -23.00 26.88 44.65
CA GLY A 203 -23.98 26.75 45.74
C GLY A 203 -24.39 28.09 46.36
N LEU A 204 -23.43 29.01 46.57
CA LEU A 204 -23.74 30.34 47.12
C LEU A 204 -24.50 31.24 46.14
N THR A 205 -24.20 31.16 44.85
CA THR A 205 -24.89 31.94 43.81
C THR A 205 -26.33 31.46 43.60
N THR A 206 -26.59 30.15 43.59
CA THR A 206 -27.95 29.62 43.55
C THR A 206 -28.73 30.00 44.80
N ARG A 207 -28.16 29.86 46.00
CA ARG A 207 -28.83 30.26 47.26
C ARG A 207 -29.22 31.74 47.29
N ARG A 208 -28.35 32.64 46.81
CA ARG A 208 -28.68 34.08 46.71
C ARG A 208 -29.85 34.33 45.75
N ARG A 209 -29.93 33.59 44.64
CA ARG A 209 -30.99 33.74 43.63
C ARG A 209 -32.36 33.26 44.12
N PHE A 210 -32.40 32.29 45.03
CA PHE A 210 -33.63 31.80 45.65
C PHE A 210 -34.07 32.59 46.89
N GLN A 211 -33.24 33.51 47.39
CA GLN A 211 -33.53 34.33 48.57
C GLN A 211 -34.00 35.75 48.24
N THR A 212 -34.12 36.15 46.97
CA THR A 212 -34.89 37.35 46.61
C THR A 212 -36.37 37.04 46.75
N PRO A 213 -37.07 37.54 47.78
CA PRO A 213 -38.52 37.45 47.88
C PRO A 213 -39.11 38.41 46.85
N ASN A 214 -40.19 38.00 46.20
CA ASN A 214 -41.01 38.87 45.37
C ASN A 214 -41.39 40.13 46.17
N ALA A 215 -41.05 41.29 45.64
CA ALA A 215 -41.83 42.51 45.84
C ALA A 215 -42.98 42.51 44.84
#